data_AF-A0A173V0S4-F1
#
_entry.id   AF-A0A173V0S4-F1
#
_cell.length_a   1.000
_cell.length_b   1.000
_cell.length_c   1.000
_cell.angle_alpha   90.00
_cell.angle_beta   90.00
_cell.angle_gamma   90.00
#
_symmetry.space_group_name_H-M   'P 1'
#
loop_
_entity.id
_entity.type
_entity.pdbx_description
1 polymer ?
#
loop_
_entity_poly.entity_id
_entity_poly.type
_entity_poly.pdbx_seq_one_letter_code
_entity_poly.pdbx_strand_id
1 'polypeptide(L)'
;MIYDVHGDPLGTASGNVLYGKKYVACGDSFTAGDATGYTDAAGNTGTNSDFYDQKLKAWKTYPWWIAKRNDMTLVNEAVSGSVFTNITGRLSPFSVERYKAVPKDADYITLMFGLNECEPDTTQGFDPTAIVGTKTDTTNATVWGAYNIVFEYLMKNIPYAKLGVILADGWMSAAYRTTVKEICAYWGVPVLDLNDAQHPLLLTAHSAGRADASPTAKQLRNDAFQLALDNGHPGLQAHEYRSTIIENWMRGL
;
A
#
# COMPACT_ATOMS: atom_id res chain seq x y z
N MET A 1 26.40 7.86 26.04
CA MET A 1 25.63 6.91 25.21
C MET A 1 24.24 6.86 25.81
N ILE A 2 23.19 7.04 25.00
CA ILE A 2 21.81 6.98 25.49
C ILE A 2 21.32 5.54 25.25
N TYR A 3 20.55 5.01 26.18
CA TYR A 3 19.97 3.67 26.11
C TYR A 3 18.45 3.80 26.09
N ASP A 4 17.77 2.79 25.55
CA ASP A 4 16.32 2.72 25.65
C ASP A 4 15.85 2.25 27.04
N VAL A 5 14.54 2.04 27.21
CA VAL A 5 13.96 1.57 28.49
C VAL A 5 14.32 0.11 28.84
N HIS A 6 14.93 -0.63 27.93
CA HIS A 6 15.41 -2.00 28.12
C HIS A 6 16.93 -2.08 28.35
N GLY A 7 17.64 -0.95 28.20
CA GLY A 7 19.09 -0.88 28.36
C GLY A 7 19.86 -1.16 27.08
N ASP A 8 19.19 -1.19 25.92
CA ASP A 8 19.85 -1.39 24.64
C ASP A 8 20.51 -0.08 24.15
N PRO A 9 21.76 -0.14 23.64
CA PRO A 9 22.45 1.07 23.17
C PRO A 9 21.70 1.69 21.98
N LEU A 10 21.29 2.96 22.09
CA LEU A 10 20.72 3.69 20.97
C LEU A 10 21.82 4.05 19.96
N GLY A 11 22.15 3.09 19.09
CA GLY A 11 22.74 3.38 17.79
C GLY A 11 23.87 2.47 17.33
N THR A 12 23.54 1.53 16.45
CA THR A 12 24.50 0.77 15.64
C THR A 12 24.16 0.56 14.14
N ALA A 13 22.96 0.74 13.56
CA ALA A 13 21.65 1.28 13.98
C ALA A 13 21.60 2.75 14.43
N SER A 14 22.67 3.53 14.28
CA SER A 14 22.74 4.92 14.76
C SER A 14 22.02 5.90 13.83
N GLY A 15 20.72 6.10 14.07
CA GLY A 15 19.86 7.08 13.40
C GLY A 15 18.88 6.50 12.37
N ASN A 16 19.05 5.24 11.95
CA ASN A 16 18.06 4.57 11.10
C ASN A 16 16.93 3.97 11.95
N VAL A 17 15.84 4.73 12.15
CA VAL A 17 14.66 4.31 12.92
C VAL A 17 13.94 3.06 12.39
N LEU A 18 14.17 2.69 11.12
CA LEU A 18 13.58 1.51 10.49
C LEU A 18 14.46 0.24 10.63
N TYR A 19 15.70 0.35 11.14
CA TYR A 19 16.65 -0.75 11.09
C TYR A 19 16.23 -1.94 11.94
N GLY A 20 16.24 -3.15 11.36
CA GLY A 20 15.92 -4.40 12.08
C GLY A 20 14.44 -4.58 12.46
N LYS A 21 13.57 -3.66 12.07
CA LYS A 21 12.16 -3.60 12.48
C LYS A 21 11.29 -4.63 11.79
N LYS A 22 10.14 -4.99 12.38
CA LYS A 22 9.12 -5.81 11.71
C LYS A 22 8.12 -4.93 10.96
N TYR A 23 8.08 -5.08 9.65
CA TYR A 23 7.17 -4.35 8.77
C TYR A 23 6.10 -5.29 8.20
N VAL A 24 4.83 -4.96 8.44
CA VAL A 24 3.68 -5.61 7.82
C VAL A 24 3.12 -4.70 6.72
N ALA A 25 3.22 -5.14 5.47
CA ALA A 25 2.66 -4.46 4.32
C ALA A 25 1.35 -5.14 3.93
N CYS A 26 0.21 -4.49 4.19
CA CYS A 26 -1.10 -4.98 3.86
C CYS A 26 -1.61 -4.30 2.58
N GLY A 27 -2.08 -5.06 1.59
CA GLY A 27 -2.62 -4.44 0.39
C GLY A 27 -3.18 -5.38 -0.67
N ASP A 28 -3.34 -4.81 -1.86
CA ASP A 28 -3.76 -5.49 -3.08
C ASP A 28 -2.56 -5.84 -4.00
N SER A 29 -2.78 -5.97 -5.31
CA SER A 29 -1.77 -6.31 -6.31
C SER A 29 -0.62 -5.30 -6.40
N PHE A 30 -0.83 -4.02 -6.03
CA PHE A 30 0.26 -3.02 -5.98
C PHE A 30 1.25 -3.26 -4.82
N THR A 31 0.87 -4.10 -3.85
CA THR A 31 1.69 -4.49 -2.68
C THR A 31 2.17 -5.94 -2.79
N ALA A 32 1.28 -6.84 -3.23
CA ALA A 32 1.57 -8.26 -3.44
C ALA A 32 2.58 -8.48 -4.57
N GLY A 33 2.44 -7.73 -5.66
CA GLY A 33 3.22 -7.86 -6.88
C GLY A 33 2.43 -8.62 -7.94
N ASP A 34 2.11 -7.92 -9.02
CA ASP A 34 1.72 -8.52 -10.28
C ASP A 34 2.86 -8.26 -11.28
N ALA A 35 3.45 -9.32 -11.80
CA ALA A 35 4.54 -9.29 -12.78
C ALA A 35 4.10 -9.84 -14.14
N THR A 36 2.78 -9.97 -14.37
CA THR A 36 2.23 -10.49 -15.62
C THR A 36 2.56 -9.57 -16.79
N GLY A 37 3.20 -10.09 -17.84
CA GLY A 37 3.73 -9.30 -18.97
C GLY A 37 5.18 -8.83 -18.79
N TYR A 38 5.77 -8.94 -17.60
CA TYR A 38 7.17 -8.57 -17.38
C TYR A 38 8.15 -9.58 -17.98
N THR A 39 9.17 -9.06 -18.67
CA THR A 39 10.31 -9.80 -19.19
C THR A 39 11.59 -9.05 -18.86
N ASP A 40 12.57 -9.73 -18.24
CA ASP A 40 13.85 -9.11 -17.89
C ASP A 40 14.80 -9.01 -19.10
N ALA A 41 15.96 -8.36 -18.91
CA ALA A 41 16.95 -8.16 -19.97
C ALA A 41 17.60 -9.47 -20.49
N ALA A 42 17.43 -10.60 -19.80
CA ALA A 42 17.86 -11.93 -20.22
C ALA A 42 16.73 -12.77 -20.84
N GLY A 43 15.52 -12.21 -20.95
CA GLY A 43 14.35 -12.89 -21.51
C GLY A 43 13.57 -13.75 -20.51
N ASN A 44 13.87 -13.68 -19.21
CA ASN A 44 13.13 -14.44 -18.20
C ASN A 44 11.84 -13.72 -17.80
N THR A 45 10.82 -14.51 -17.48
CA THR A 45 9.50 -14.02 -17.05
C THR A 45 9.07 -14.65 -15.73
N GLY A 46 8.03 -14.09 -15.10
CA GLY A 46 7.47 -14.63 -13.87
C GLY A 46 8.52 -14.72 -12.75
N THR A 47 8.47 -15.78 -11.95
CA THR A 47 9.42 -15.96 -10.83
C THR A 47 10.87 -16.19 -11.26
N ASN A 48 11.13 -16.46 -12.55
CA ASN A 48 12.50 -16.57 -13.07
C ASN A 48 13.11 -15.22 -13.42
N SER A 49 12.31 -14.15 -13.48
CA SER A 49 12.78 -12.79 -13.77
C SER A 49 13.49 -12.14 -12.58
N ASP A 50 14.32 -11.13 -12.88
CA ASP A 50 14.94 -10.27 -11.87
C ASP A 50 13.94 -9.49 -10.99
N PHE A 51 12.66 -9.43 -11.34
CA PHE A 51 11.59 -8.85 -10.50
C PHE A 51 11.23 -9.76 -9.30
N TYR A 52 11.66 -11.02 -9.28
CA TYR A 52 11.44 -11.94 -8.15
C TYR A 52 12.73 -12.16 -7.35
N ASP A 53 12.65 -12.04 -6.02
CA ASP A 53 13.73 -12.48 -5.13
C ASP A 53 13.64 -13.99 -4.90
N GLN A 54 14.49 -14.74 -5.60
CA GLN A 54 14.58 -16.19 -5.48
C GLN A 54 15.01 -16.71 -4.10
N LYS A 55 15.65 -15.88 -3.26
CA LYS A 55 16.05 -16.25 -1.89
C LYS A 55 14.92 -15.99 -0.90
N LEU A 56 14.27 -14.83 -1.00
CA LEU A 56 13.17 -14.44 -0.11
C LEU A 56 11.78 -14.94 -0.58
N LYS A 57 11.71 -15.54 -1.77
CA LYS A 57 10.47 -16.05 -2.40
C LYS A 57 9.36 -15.01 -2.49
N ALA A 58 9.75 -13.76 -2.76
CA ALA A 58 8.86 -12.61 -2.84
C ALA A 58 9.17 -11.76 -4.07
N TRP A 59 8.13 -11.13 -4.64
CA TRP A 59 8.30 -10.08 -5.64
C TRP A 59 9.03 -8.88 -5.03
N LYS A 60 9.87 -8.20 -5.82
CA LYS A 60 10.58 -6.98 -5.42
C LYS A 60 9.66 -5.77 -5.48
N THR A 61 8.55 -5.85 -4.75
CA THR A 61 7.59 -4.76 -4.63
C THR A 61 8.10 -3.65 -3.71
N TYR A 62 7.34 -2.57 -3.54
CA TYR A 62 7.79 -1.44 -2.73
C TYR A 62 8.12 -1.87 -1.29
N PRO A 63 7.34 -2.74 -0.58
CA PRO A 63 7.72 -3.13 0.76
C PRO A 63 8.97 -4.02 0.79
N TRP A 64 9.24 -4.81 -0.25
CA TRP A 64 10.50 -5.56 -0.38
C TRP A 64 11.70 -4.60 -0.45
N TRP A 65 11.62 -3.54 -1.26
CA TRP A 65 12.70 -2.54 -1.36
C TRP A 65 12.93 -1.76 -0.06
N ILE A 66 11.87 -1.42 0.68
CA ILE A 66 11.99 -0.76 1.99
C ILE A 66 12.65 -1.71 2.98
N ALA A 67 12.12 -2.93 3.10
CA ALA A 67 12.61 -3.90 4.07
C ALA A 67 14.06 -4.32 3.78
N LYS A 68 14.39 -4.54 2.50
CA LYS A 68 15.73 -4.93 2.07
C LYS A 68 16.79 -3.86 2.36
N ARG A 69 16.45 -2.57 2.24
CA ARG A 69 17.37 -1.45 2.52
C ARG A 69 17.53 -1.16 4.01
N ASN A 70 16.60 -1.62 4.85
CA ASN A 70 16.58 -1.38 6.30
C ASN A 70 16.78 -2.64 7.15
N ASP A 71 17.13 -3.78 6.54
CA ASP A 71 17.27 -5.08 7.22
C ASP A 71 16.03 -5.47 8.05
N MET A 72 14.84 -5.10 7.56
CA MET A 72 13.57 -5.35 8.26
C MET A 72 13.07 -6.77 8.01
N THR A 73 12.37 -7.33 9.00
CA THR A 73 11.54 -8.52 8.80
C THR A 73 10.24 -8.09 8.08
N LEU A 74 10.10 -8.46 6.81
CA LEU A 74 8.89 -8.18 6.03
C LEU A 74 7.84 -9.29 6.17
N VAL A 75 6.61 -8.88 6.48
CA VAL A 75 5.39 -9.69 6.31
C VAL A 75 4.54 -9.01 5.23
N ASN A 76 4.51 -9.59 4.03
CA ASN A 76 3.71 -9.06 2.92
C ASN A 76 2.30 -9.67 2.95
N GLU A 77 1.41 -9.09 3.74
CA GLU A 77 0.00 -9.48 3.88
C GLU A 77 -0.85 -8.86 2.76
N ALA A 78 -0.45 -9.13 1.51
CA ALA A 78 -1.08 -8.56 0.33
C ALA A 78 -1.57 -9.64 -0.64
N VAL A 79 -2.72 -9.41 -1.27
CA VAL A 79 -3.39 -10.36 -2.17
C VAL A 79 -3.88 -9.63 -3.41
N SER A 80 -3.44 -10.06 -4.59
CA SER A 80 -3.87 -9.47 -5.86
C SER A 80 -5.39 -9.53 -6.04
N GLY A 81 -5.99 -8.43 -6.49
CA GLY A 81 -7.45 -8.28 -6.62
C GLY A 81 -8.21 -8.06 -5.30
N SER A 82 -7.51 -8.01 -4.15
CA SER A 82 -8.12 -7.75 -2.85
C SER A 82 -8.75 -6.36 -2.78
N VAL A 83 -9.96 -6.30 -2.22
CA VAL A 83 -10.51 -5.07 -1.64
C VAL A 83 -10.14 -4.98 -0.15
N PHE A 84 -10.25 -3.79 0.42
CA PHE A 84 -10.27 -3.58 1.86
C PHE A 84 -11.66 -3.89 2.44
N THR A 85 -12.70 -3.33 1.82
CA THR A 85 -14.10 -3.36 2.26
C THR A 85 -14.80 -4.67 1.88
N ASN A 86 -15.74 -5.16 2.70
CA ASN A 86 -16.49 -6.39 2.44
C ASN A 86 -17.65 -6.15 1.44
N ILE A 87 -17.32 -6.15 0.14
CA ILE A 87 -18.23 -5.81 -0.96
C ILE A 87 -18.63 -7.08 -1.72
N THR A 88 -19.93 -7.24 -2.01
CA THR A 88 -20.44 -8.33 -2.86
C THR A 88 -19.75 -8.37 -4.22
N GLY A 89 -19.36 -9.56 -4.69
CA GLY A 89 -18.68 -9.78 -5.96
C GLY A 89 -17.15 -9.69 -5.88
N ARG A 90 -16.60 -8.84 -5.00
CA ARG A 90 -15.15 -8.68 -4.82
C ARG A 90 -14.57 -9.76 -3.89
N LEU A 91 -13.31 -10.13 -4.13
CA LEU A 91 -12.64 -11.24 -3.46
C LEU A 91 -11.72 -10.78 -2.32
N SER A 92 -11.49 -11.68 -1.37
CA SER A 92 -10.48 -11.57 -0.30
C SER A 92 -10.48 -10.27 0.54
N PRO A 93 -11.65 -9.70 0.92
CA PRO A 93 -11.73 -8.43 1.65
C PRO A 93 -10.91 -8.44 2.94
N PHE A 94 -10.00 -7.45 3.07
CA PHE A 94 -9.08 -7.39 4.20
C PHE A 94 -9.79 -7.27 5.55
N SER A 95 -10.90 -6.51 5.60
CA SER A 95 -11.70 -6.23 6.80
C SER A 95 -12.57 -7.40 7.31
N VAL A 96 -12.48 -8.60 6.73
CA VAL A 96 -13.24 -9.78 7.18
C VAL A 96 -12.46 -10.59 8.23
N GLU A 97 -11.32 -11.18 7.85
CA GLU A 97 -10.47 -11.93 8.79
C GLU A 97 -8.97 -11.59 8.66
N ARG A 98 -8.51 -11.12 7.49
CA ARG A 98 -7.07 -10.95 7.20
C ARG A 98 -6.39 -9.93 8.11
N TYR A 99 -7.09 -8.86 8.48
CA TYR A 99 -6.59 -7.88 9.47
C TYR A 99 -6.24 -8.49 10.85
N LYS A 100 -6.81 -9.66 11.20
CA LYS A 100 -6.50 -10.37 12.45
C LYS A 100 -5.19 -11.15 12.40
N ALA A 101 -4.73 -11.51 11.19
CA ALA A 101 -3.47 -12.23 10.95
C ALA A 101 -2.23 -11.34 11.09
N VAL A 102 -2.38 -10.02 11.17
CA VAL A 102 -1.29 -9.07 11.42
C VAL A 102 -0.58 -9.42 12.75
N PRO A 103 0.74 -9.72 12.72
CA PRO A 103 1.51 -10.11 13.91
C PRO A 103 1.45 -9.06 15.03
N LYS A 104 1.32 -9.51 16.28
CA LYS A 104 1.18 -8.63 17.45
C LYS A 104 2.48 -7.92 17.86
N ASP A 105 3.59 -8.33 17.28
CA ASP A 105 4.94 -7.76 17.44
C ASP A 105 5.40 -7.03 16.17
N ALA A 106 4.46 -6.48 15.39
CA ALA A 106 4.76 -5.57 14.29
C ALA A 106 5.21 -4.20 14.83
N ASP A 107 6.29 -3.65 14.27
CA ASP A 107 6.71 -2.26 14.52
C ASP A 107 6.01 -1.28 13.58
N TYR A 108 5.79 -1.68 12.32
CA TYR A 108 5.19 -0.87 11.26
C TYR A 108 4.09 -1.63 10.55
N ILE A 109 2.95 -0.97 10.30
CA ILE A 109 1.83 -1.51 9.52
C ILE A 109 1.41 -0.46 8.50
N THR A 110 1.47 -0.80 7.21
CA THR A 110 0.92 0.07 6.15
C THR A 110 -0.24 -0.61 5.45
N LEU A 111 -1.34 0.12 5.23
CA LEU A 111 -2.48 -0.35 4.46
C LEU A 111 -2.50 0.37 3.09
N MET A 112 -2.47 -0.39 1.99
CA MET A 112 -2.54 0.15 0.62
C MET A 112 -3.62 -0.60 -0.18
N PHE A 113 -4.80 0.00 -0.25
CA PHE A 113 -6.00 -0.56 -0.88
C PHE A 113 -6.84 0.55 -1.53
N GLY A 114 -7.94 0.19 -2.18
CA GLY A 114 -8.89 1.12 -2.80
C GLY A 114 -8.87 1.11 -4.32
N LEU A 115 -7.92 0.41 -4.95
CA LEU A 115 -7.86 0.27 -6.41
C LEU A 115 -9.07 -0.54 -6.90
N ASN A 116 -9.28 -1.72 -6.30
CA ASN A 116 -10.38 -2.63 -6.64
C ASN A 116 -11.75 -2.10 -6.16
N GLU A 117 -11.79 -1.20 -5.18
CA GLU A 117 -13.00 -0.43 -4.81
C GLU A 117 -13.28 0.79 -5.70
N CYS A 118 -12.29 1.31 -6.41
CA CYS A 118 -12.48 2.42 -7.35
C CYS A 118 -12.79 1.95 -8.78
N GLU A 119 -12.40 0.72 -9.13
CA GLU A 119 -12.71 0.11 -10.42
C GLU A 119 -14.23 -0.17 -10.55
N PRO A 120 -14.92 0.49 -11.50
CA PRO A 120 -16.35 0.30 -11.70
C PRO A 120 -16.61 -0.96 -12.52
N ASP A 121 -16.85 -2.09 -11.86
CA ASP A 121 -17.34 -3.29 -12.54
C ASP A 121 -18.87 -3.27 -12.64
N THR A 122 -19.35 -2.71 -13.76
CA THR A 122 -20.78 -2.68 -14.11
C THR A 122 -21.36 -4.07 -14.41
N THR A 123 -20.52 -5.07 -14.64
CA THR A 123 -20.90 -6.49 -14.78
C THR A 123 -21.21 -7.14 -13.43
N GLN A 124 -20.56 -6.66 -12.35
CA GLN A 124 -20.80 -7.13 -10.97
C GLN A 124 -21.82 -6.28 -10.20
N GLY A 125 -22.37 -5.23 -10.81
CA GLY A 125 -23.42 -4.40 -10.22
C GLY A 125 -22.94 -3.50 -9.07
N PHE A 126 -21.65 -3.17 -9.05
CA PHE A 126 -21.02 -2.39 -7.98
C PHE A 126 -20.90 -0.91 -8.32
N ASP A 127 -21.40 -0.05 -7.42
CA ASP A 127 -21.21 1.41 -7.45
C ASP A 127 -20.27 1.83 -6.29
N PRO A 128 -19.05 2.31 -6.58
CA PRO A 128 -18.12 2.82 -5.57
C PRO A 128 -18.69 3.92 -4.65
N THR A 129 -19.69 4.67 -5.10
CA THR A 129 -20.33 5.73 -4.32
C THR A 129 -21.36 5.20 -3.32
N ALA A 130 -21.96 4.04 -3.60
CA ALA A 130 -23.00 3.44 -2.76
C ALA A 130 -22.46 2.80 -1.47
N ILE A 131 -21.15 2.51 -1.39
CA ILE A 131 -20.52 1.82 -0.26
C ILE A 131 -19.76 2.72 0.72
N VAL A 132 -19.79 4.05 0.56
CA VAL A 132 -18.98 4.96 1.40
C VAL A 132 -19.28 4.78 2.89
N GLY A 133 -20.55 4.76 3.28
CA GLY A 133 -20.98 4.61 4.67
C GLY A 133 -20.80 5.86 5.53
N THR A 134 -20.81 5.68 6.85
CA THR A 134 -20.72 6.76 7.84
C THR A 134 -19.79 6.43 9.01
N LYS A 135 -19.34 7.47 9.73
CA LYS A 135 -18.52 7.37 10.96
C LYS A 135 -19.08 6.39 12.01
N THR A 136 -20.40 6.22 12.05
CA THR A 136 -21.11 5.37 13.02
C THR A 136 -21.28 3.91 12.56
N ASP A 137 -20.78 3.53 11.38
CA ASP A 137 -20.94 2.19 10.85
C ASP A 137 -20.10 1.17 11.65
N THR A 138 -20.75 0.10 12.10
CA THR A 138 -20.16 -0.96 12.94
C THR A 138 -19.99 -2.30 12.20
N THR A 139 -20.22 -2.31 10.88
CA THR A 139 -20.06 -3.50 10.03
C THR A 139 -19.09 -3.20 8.89
N ASN A 140 -18.46 -4.23 8.32
CA ASN A 140 -17.43 -4.05 7.29
C ASN A 140 -17.96 -3.89 5.85
N ALA A 141 -19.27 -3.71 5.68
CA ALA A 141 -19.94 -3.59 4.38
C ALA A 141 -19.78 -2.21 3.72
N THR A 142 -19.26 -1.22 4.45
CA THR A 142 -18.99 0.14 3.94
C THR A 142 -17.52 0.52 4.15
N VAL A 143 -17.02 1.48 3.38
CA VAL A 143 -15.62 1.95 3.50
C VAL A 143 -15.37 2.46 4.92
N TRP A 144 -16.22 3.35 5.45
CA TRP A 144 -16.14 3.80 6.84
C TRP A 144 -16.14 2.65 7.85
N GLY A 145 -17.12 1.73 7.76
CA GLY A 145 -17.28 0.66 8.73
C GLY A 145 -16.17 -0.41 8.67
N ALA A 146 -15.64 -0.69 7.48
CA ALA A 146 -14.46 -1.54 7.30
C ALA A 146 -13.22 -0.94 7.97
N TYR A 147 -12.97 0.37 7.78
CA TYR A 147 -11.86 1.06 8.42
C TYR A 147 -12.05 1.16 9.94
N ASN A 148 -13.27 1.43 10.41
CA ASN A 148 -13.60 1.43 11.85
C ASN A 148 -13.19 0.10 12.51
N ILE A 149 -13.63 -1.04 11.96
CA ILE A 149 -13.33 -2.38 12.50
C ILE A 149 -11.82 -2.68 12.49
N VAL A 150 -11.15 -2.37 11.38
CA VAL A 150 -9.71 -2.66 11.22
C VAL A 150 -8.88 -1.77 12.14
N PHE A 151 -9.14 -0.46 12.16
CA PHE A 151 -8.40 0.47 13.01
C PHE A 151 -8.64 0.20 14.50
N GLU A 152 -9.88 0.00 14.95
CA GLU A 152 -10.16 -0.35 16.35
C GLU A 152 -9.39 -1.61 16.75
N TYR A 153 -9.40 -2.65 15.92
CA TYR A 153 -8.68 -3.88 16.22
C TYR A 153 -7.16 -3.70 16.25
N LEU A 154 -6.57 -3.03 15.26
CA LEU A 154 -5.12 -2.83 15.20
C LEU A 154 -4.64 -1.96 16.37
N MET A 155 -5.33 -0.86 16.67
CA MET A 155 -5.00 0.00 17.82
C MET A 155 -5.18 -0.71 19.17
N LYS A 156 -6.19 -1.58 19.30
CA LYS A 156 -6.45 -2.33 20.54
C LYS A 156 -5.47 -3.48 20.78
N ASN A 157 -5.02 -4.16 19.72
CA ASN A 157 -4.25 -5.40 19.82
C ASN A 157 -2.77 -5.24 19.45
N ILE A 158 -2.39 -4.14 18.80
CA ILE A 158 -1.03 -3.82 18.34
C ILE A 158 -0.73 -2.32 18.62
N PRO A 159 -0.97 -1.81 19.84
CA PRO A 159 -1.09 -0.36 20.14
C PRO A 159 0.17 0.47 19.87
N TYR A 160 1.34 -0.16 19.78
CA TYR A 160 2.62 0.52 19.58
C TYR A 160 3.15 0.42 18.14
N ALA A 161 2.45 -0.32 17.26
CA ALA A 161 2.80 -0.34 15.85
C ALA A 161 2.52 1.02 15.19
N LYS A 162 3.47 1.49 14.39
CA LYS A 162 3.32 2.64 13.51
C LYS A 162 2.39 2.28 12.36
N LEU A 163 1.11 2.57 12.57
CA LEU A 163 0.03 2.36 11.60
C LEU A 163 -0.11 3.57 10.67
N GLY A 164 -0.18 3.34 9.37
CA GLY A 164 -0.50 4.38 8.39
C GLY A 164 -1.18 3.83 7.13
N VAL A 165 -1.80 4.72 6.35
CA VAL A 165 -2.47 4.39 5.08
C VAL A 165 -1.74 5.02 3.91
N ILE A 166 -1.59 4.27 2.82
CA ILE A 166 -0.99 4.72 1.56
C ILE A 166 -2.09 4.73 0.50
N LEU A 167 -2.40 5.89 -0.06
CA LEU A 167 -3.21 6.02 -1.27
C LEU A 167 -2.28 5.89 -2.47
N ALA A 168 -2.62 5.01 -3.40
CA ALA A 168 -1.83 4.74 -4.59
C ALA A 168 -1.71 5.95 -5.52
N ASP A 169 -0.70 5.91 -6.39
CA ASP A 169 -0.52 6.87 -7.46
C ASP A 169 -1.58 6.71 -8.56
N GLY A 170 -1.76 5.49 -9.06
CA GLY A 170 -2.79 5.10 -10.03
C GLY A 170 -4.16 4.77 -9.43
N TRP A 171 -5.15 4.60 -10.33
CA TRP A 171 -6.33 3.72 -10.15
C TRP A 171 -7.26 4.04 -8.96
N MET A 172 -7.20 5.25 -8.39
CA MET A 172 -8.11 5.69 -7.32
C MET A 172 -8.82 7.00 -7.67
N SER A 173 -10.13 7.02 -7.44
CA SER A 173 -11.00 8.19 -7.65
C SER A 173 -10.73 9.30 -6.62
N ALA A 174 -11.00 10.56 -6.99
CA ALA A 174 -10.82 11.69 -6.09
C ALA A 174 -11.76 11.60 -4.88
N ALA A 175 -13.00 11.13 -5.07
CA ALA A 175 -13.96 10.93 -4.00
C ALA A 175 -13.44 9.91 -2.97
N TYR A 176 -12.99 8.73 -3.41
CA TYR A 176 -12.48 7.69 -2.51
C TYR A 176 -11.21 8.15 -1.76
N ARG A 177 -10.30 8.87 -2.43
CA ARG A 177 -9.13 9.49 -1.76
C ARG A 177 -9.56 10.45 -0.65
N THR A 178 -10.55 11.31 -0.89
CA THR A 178 -11.09 12.23 0.12
C THR A 178 -11.73 11.45 1.28
N THR A 179 -12.58 10.47 1.00
CA THR A 179 -13.19 9.60 2.03
C THR A 179 -12.14 8.94 2.92
N VAL A 180 -11.10 8.31 2.35
CA VAL A 180 -10.07 7.65 3.16
C VAL A 180 -9.25 8.66 3.97
N LYS A 181 -8.98 9.86 3.45
CA LYS A 181 -8.34 10.95 4.24
C LYS A 181 -9.21 11.39 5.41
N GLU A 182 -10.53 11.54 5.23
CA GLU A 182 -11.46 11.87 6.31
C GLU A 182 -11.54 10.78 7.38
N ILE A 183 -11.54 9.50 6.96
CA ILE A 183 -11.50 8.34 7.85
C ILE A 183 -10.23 8.35 8.70
N CYS A 184 -9.07 8.48 8.06
CA CYS A 184 -7.79 8.45 8.74
C CYS A 184 -7.63 9.66 9.68
N ALA A 185 -8.08 10.85 9.26
CA ALA A 185 -8.11 12.04 10.12
C ALA A 185 -9.02 11.87 11.35
N TYR A 186 -10.17 11.19 11.22
CA TYR A 186 -11.06 10.89 12.36
C TYR A 186 -10.42 9.92 13.36
N TRP A 187 -9.68 8.93 12.89
CA TRP A 187 -8.98 7.94 13.73
C TRP A 187 -7.58 8.36 14.18
N GLY A 188 -7.05 9.51 13.72
CA GLY A 188 -5.69 9.94 14.01
C GLY A 188 -4.59 9.11 13.32
N VAL A 189 -4.92 8.43 12.22
CA VAL A 189 -3.99 7.62 11.42
C VAL A 189 -3.33 8.49 10.33
N PRO A 190 -1.99 8.54 10.23
CA PRO A 190 -1.32 9.25 9.13
C PRO A 190 -1.61 8.66 7.76
N VAL A 191 -1.67 9.52 6.73
CA VAL A 191 -1.88 9.15 5.33
C VAL A 191 -0.76 9.67 4.46
N LEU A 192 -0.25 8.81 3.56
CA LEU A 192 0.55 9.19 2.41
C LEU A 192 -0.31 9.12 1.16
N ASP A 193 -0.41 10.22 0.40
CA ASP A 193 -1.07 10.21 -0.90
C ASP A 193 -0.02 10.29 -2.01
N LEU A 194 0.30 9.15 -2.62
CA LEU A 194 1.34 9.08 -3.65
C LEU A 194 1.03 9.91 -4.91
N ASN A 195 -0.21 10.39 -5.06
CA ASN A 195 -0.59 11.28 -6.16
C ASN A 195 -0.68 12.77 -5.72
N ASP A 196 -0.26 13.14 -4.50
CA ASP A 196 -0.17 14.54 -4.05
C ASP A 196 0.84 15.34 -4.90
N ALA A 197 0.53 16.62 -5.16
CA ALA A 197 1.43 17.60 -5.73
C ALA A 197 2.76 17.76 -4.96
N GLN A 198 2.79 17.42 -3.67
CA GLN A 198 4.02 17.36 -2.86
C GLN A 198 5.01 16.26 -3.30
N HIS A 199 4.59 15.34 -4.17
CA HIS A 199 5.42 14.24 -4.65
C HIS A 199 5.66 14.31 -6.17
N PRO A 200 6.81 13.78 -6.65
CA PRO A 200 7.04 13.59 -8.08
C PRO A 200 5.86 12.86 -8.73
N LEU A 201 5.56 13.20 -9.98
CA LEU A 201 4.52 12.50 -10.72
C LEU A 201 4.95 11.03 -10.92
N LEU A 202 4.15 10.10 -10.41
CA LEU A 202 4.32 8.65 -10.58
C LEU A 202 3.34 8.15 -11.66
N LEU A 203 2.75 6.96 -11.52
CA LEU A 203 1.70 6.50 -12.41
C LEU A 203 0.46 7.37 -12.30
N THR A 204 -0.15 7.67 -13.45
CA THR A 204 -1.41 8.42 -13.52
C THR A 204 -2.50 7.69 -14.28
N ALA A 205 -2.25 6.45 -14.73
CA ALA A 205 -3.25 5.58 -15.31
C ALA A 205 -4.50 5.52 -14.40
N HIS A 206 -5.69 5.64 -14.99
CA HIS A 206 -7.00 5.61 -14.30
C HIS A 206 -7.11 6.46 -13.02
N SER A 207 -6.27 7.49 -12.86
CA SER A 207 -6.17 8.27 -11.62
C SER A 207 -6.83 9.63 -11.80
N ALA A 208 -7.71 9.99 -10.85
CA ALA A 208 -8.38 11.29 -10.84
C ALA A 208 -7.54 12.40 -10.19
N GLY A 209 -6.41 12.06 -9.55
CA GLY A 209 -5.48 13.04 -8.98
C GLY A 209 -4.57 13.66 -10.06
N ARG A 210 -4.08 14.88 -9.81
CA ARG A 210 -3.20 15.65 -10.71
C ARG A 210 -3.80 15.94 -12.08
N ALA A 211 -5.09 16.31 -12.13
CA ALA A 211 -5.76 16.78 -13.34
C ALA A 211 -4.93 17.83 -14.11
N ASP A 212 -4.39 18.83 -13.41
CA ASP A 212 -3.64 19.95 -13.99
C ASP A 212 -2.19 19.64 -14.41
N ALA A 213 -1.66 18.45 -14.09
CA ALA A 213 -0.31 18.07 -14.51
C ALA A 213 -0.25 17.83 -16.04
N SER A 214 0.85 18.29 -16.66
CA SER A 214 1.07 18.22 -18.11
C SER A 214 0.77 16.83 -18.71
N PRO A 215 -0.05 16.73 -19.77
CA PRO A 215 -0.30 15.47 -20.47
C PRO A 215 0.98 14.78 -20.94
N THR A 216 1.97 15.54 -21.43
CA THR A 216 3.29 15.00 -21.81
C THR A 216 4.02 14.38 -20.62
N ALA A 217 3.99 15.05 -19.46
CA ALA A 217 4.63 14.51 -18.25
C ALA A 217 3.91 13.25 -17.73
N LYS A 218 2.58 13.20 -17.83
CA LYS A 218 1.78 12.00 -17.51
C LYS A 218 2.18 10.83 -18.40
N GLN A 219 2.22 11.03 -19.72
CA GLN A 219 2.61 9.98 -20.66
C GLN A 219 4.01 9.44 -20.36
N LEU A 220 5.02 10.33 -20.29
CA LEU A 220 6.40 9.95 -20.01
C LEU A 220 6.58 9.21 -18.67
N ARG A 221 5.72 9.48 -17.67
CA ARG A 221 5.73 8.75 -16.40
C ARG A 221 5.05 7.40 -16.48
N ASN A 222 3.94 7.27 -17.21
CA ASN A 222 3.32 5.97 -17.46
C ASN A 222 4.27 5.09 -18.29
N ASP A 223 4.87 5.61 -19.37
CA ASP A 223 5.84 4.89 -20.22
C ASP A 223 7.05 4.37 -19.41
N ALA A 224 7.50 5.12 -18.41
CA ALA A 224 8.67 4.77 -17.59
C ALA A 224 8.35 3.87 -16.38
N PHE A 225 7.09 3.85 -15.92
CA PHE A 225 6.71 3.21 -14.66
C PHE A 225 5.64 2.11 -14.79
N GLN A 226 4.94 1.98 -15.91
CA GLN A 226 4.06 0.83 -16.14
C GLN A 226 4.89 -0.44 -16.37
N LEU A 227 4.30 -1.58 -16.02
CA LEU A 227 4.94 -2.89 -16.10
C LEU A 227 5.08 -3.35 -17.56
N ALA A 228 4.02 -3.18 -18.33
CA ALA A 228 3.93 -3.54 -19.74
C ALA A 228 2.84 -2.69 -20.43
N LEU A 229 2.78 -2.70 -21.76
CA LEU A 229 1.77 -1.93 -22.53
C LEU A 229 0.32 -2.39 -22.26
N ASP A 230 0.14 -3.67 -21.97
CA ASP A 230 -1.12 -4.33 -21.63
C ASP A 230 -1.35 -4.45 -20.11
N ASN A 231 -0.33 -4.14 -19.29
CA ASN A 231 -0.42 -4.19 -17.83
C ASN A 231 -0.02 -2.86 -17.19
N GLY A 232 -1.04 -2.08 -16.83
CA GLY A 232 -0.91 -0.79 -16.18
C GLY A 232 -0.48 -0.82 -14.71
N HIS A 233 -0.20 -2.00 -14.15
CA HIS A 233 0.51 -2.16 -12.87
C HIS A 233 1.91 -1.54 -12.93
N PRO A 234 2.56 -1.34 -11.77
CA PRO A 234 3.83 -0.62 -11.76
C PRO A 234 5.01 -1.58 -11.90
N GLY A 235 5.95 -1.25 -12.78
CA GLY A 235 7.16 -2.03 -13.04
C GLY A 235 8.15 -2.10 -11.87
N LEU A 236 9.18 -2.93 -12.02
CA LEU A 236 10.28 -3.09 -11.05
C LEU A 236 10.88 -1.73 -10.62
N GLN A 237 11.20 -0.86 -11.59
CA GLN A 237 11.75 0.47 -11.36
C GLN A 237 10.75 1.41 -10.67
N ALA A 238 9.44 1.26 -10.93
CA ALA A 238 8.40 2.04 -10.26
C ALA A 238 8.22 1.62 -8.81
N HIS A 239 8.31 0.31 -8.52
CA HIS A 239 8.36 -0.23 -7.16
C HIS A 239 9.58 0.29 -6.38
N GLU A 240 10.78 0.26 -6.99
CA GLU A 240 12.00 0.80 -6.39
C GLU A 240 11.85 2.30 -6.12
N TYR A 241 11.46 3.09 -7.12
CA TYR A 241 11.32 4.54 -7.02
C TYR A 241 10.33 4.96 -5.92
N ARG A 242 9.09 4.44 -5.94
CA ARG A 242 8.09 4.81 -4.94
C ARG A 242 8.43 4.32 -3.54
N SER A 243 9.23 3.24 -3.41
CA SER A 243 9.70 2.76 -2.11
C SER A 243 10.48 3.84 -1.34
N THR A 244 11.18 4.75 -2.04
CA THR A 244 11.94 5.85 -1.40
C THR A 244 11.02 6.90 -0.76
N ILE A 245 9.90 7.21 -1.42
CA ILE A 245 8.88 8.15 -0.92
C ILE A 245 8.17 7.55 0.29
N ILE A 246 7.72 6.29 0.16
CA ILE A 246 7.00 5.57 1.21
C ILE A 246 7.89 5.37 2.44
N GLU A 247 9.14 4.94 2.25
CA GLU A 247 10.13 4.80 3.33
C GLU A 247 10.38 6.12 4.06
N ASN A 248 10.58 7.22 3.33
CA ASN A 248 10.83 8.52 3.95
C ASN A 248 9.63 8.99 4.80
N TRP A 249 8.42 8.71 4.35
CA TRP A 249 7.20 8.92 5.15
C TRP A 249 7.14 7.97 6.37
N MET A 250 7.46 6.68 6.21
CA MET A 250 7.51 5.71 7.33
C MET A 250 8.49 6.13 8.43
N ARG A 251 9.59 6.81 8.09
CA ARG A 251 10.54 7.37 9.07
C ARG A 251 9.94 8.46 9.96
N GLY A 252 8.85 9.09 9.54
CA GLY A 252 8.16 10.17 10.27
C GLY A 252 6.91 9.74 11.05
N LEU A 253 6.55 8.44 11.04
CA LEU A 253 5.42 7.90 11.81
C LEU A 253 5.73 7.79 13.30
#